data_AF-A0A0C7QTX7-F1
#
_entry.id   AF-A0A0C7QTX7-F1
#
_cell.length_a   1.000
_cell.length_b   1.000
_cell.length_c   1.000
_cell.angle_alpha   90.00
_cell.angle_beta   90.00
_cell.angle_gamma   90.00
#
_symmetry.space_group_name_H-M   'P 1'
#
loop_
_entity.id
_entity.type
_entity.pdbx_description
1 polymer ?
#
loop_
_entity_poly.entity_id
_entity_poly.type
_entity_poly.pdbx_seq_one_letter_code
_entity_poly.pdbx_strand_id
1 'polypeptide(L)'
;MKQLDVKIAKLDEENRIVEGVVYRPSKEFDENGNPTDYTDSHGDWATVDDVKKAAHNFMEKLMNTTNISTAGVDKQHNEVGGYGYVVENYIAKCDIPEIDVLKDDWVAAIKVTDDTTWNDIKLGNITGFSIGGTAIYVEGGE
;
A
#
# COMPACT_ATOMS: atom_id res chain seq x y z
N MET A 1 -7.04 -20.84 0.24
CA MET A 1 -6.80 -19.52 -0.39
C MET A 1 -7.79 -18.54 0.22
N LYS A 2 -7.30 -17.59 1.02
CA LYS A 2 -8.06 -16.41 1.43
C LYS A 2 -7.44 -15.24 0.70
N GLN A 3 -8.13 -14.73 -0.31
CA GLN A 3 -7.77 -13.51 -1.02
C GLN A 3 -8.07 -12.34 -0.09
N LEU A 4 -7.05 -11.55 0.27
CA LEU A 4 -7.26 -10.29 0.97
C LEU A 4 -7.20 -9.17 -0.06
N ASP A 5 -8.37 -8.81 -0.58
CA ASP A 5 -8.57 -7.60 -1.38
C ASP A 5 -8.64 -6.40 -0.42
N VAL A 6 -7.56 -5.61 -0.32
CA VAL A 6 -7.55 -4.40 0.51
C VAL A 6 -8.39 -3.33 -0.16
N LYS A 7 -9.63 -3.10 0.29
CA LYS A 7 -10.62 -2.30 -0.46
C LYS A 7 -10.15 -0.87 -0.73
N ILE A 8 -10.39 -0.37 -1.95
CA ILE A 8 -10.47 1.06 -2.24
C ILE A 8 -11.55 1.63 -1.34
N ALA A 9 -11.10 2.44 -0.40
CA ALA A 9 -11.87 2.73 0.78
C ALA A 9 -12.67 4.03 0.63
N LYS A 10 -12.19 4.93 -0.24
CA LYS A 10 -12.89 6.14 -0.64
C LYS A 10 -12.65 6.45 -2.11
N LEU A 11 -13.73 6.82 -2.80
CA LEU A 11 -13.74 7.27 -4.19
C LEU A 11 -14.17 8.74 -4.24
N ASP A 12 -13.28 9.64 -4.61
CA ASP A 12 -13.65 11.00 -5.01
C ASP A 12 -13.88 10.98 -6.53
N GLU A 13 -15.14 10.81 -6.93
CA GLU A 13 -15.51 10.63 -8.34
C GLU A 13 -15.18 11.84 -9.22
N GLU A 14 -15.30 13.05 -8.66
CA GLU A 14 -15.03 14.30 -9.39
C GLU A 14 -13.54 14.47 -9.63
N ASN A 15 -12.70 14.16 -8.64
CA ASN A 15 -11.25 14.33 -8.73
C ASN A 15 -10.50 13.07 -9.21
N ARG A 16 -11.20 11.94 -9.32
CA ARG A 16 -10.67 10.60 -9.61
C ARG A 16 -9.60 10.15 -8.61
N ILE A 17 -9.85 10.37 -7.32
CA ILE A 17 -8.92 9.99 -6.25
C ILE A 17 -9.44 8.72 -5.56
N VAL A 18 -8.52 7.77 -5.39
CA VAL A 18 -8.71 6.58 -4.57
C VAL A 18 -7.75 6.59 -3.40
N GLU A 19 -8.25 6.29 -2.21
CA GLU A 19 -7.47 6.24 -0.96
C GLU A 19 -7.65 4.88 -0.28
N GLY A 20 -6.59 4.39 0.37
CA GLY A 20 -6.60 3.11 1.05
C GLY A 20 -5.25 2.70 1.62
N VAL A 21 -5.27 1.59 2.36
CA VAL A 21 -4.08 0.99 2.98
C VAL A 21 -3.19 0.36 1.91
N VAL A 22 -1.91 0.72 1.92
CA VAL A 22 -0.86 0.08 1.12
C VAL A 22 -0.27 -1.12 1.86
N TYR A 23 -0.03 -0.98 3.17
CA TYR A 23 0.46 -2.06 4.02
C TYR A 23 0.09 -1.82 5.49
N ARG A 24 -0.27 -2.91 6.18
CA ARG A 24 -0.58 -2.93 7.62
C ARG A 24 0.57 -3.61 8.37
N PRO A 25 1.26 -2.93 9.31
CA PRO A 25 2.34 -3.53 10.08
C PRO A 25 1.80 -4.47 11.17
N SER A 26 2.61 -5.45 11.55
CA SER A 26 2.42 -6.22 12.77
C SER A 26 3.01 -5.47 13.97
N LYS A 27 2.34 -5.57 15.11
CA LYS A 27 2.65 -4.79 16.32
C LYS A 27 2.85 -5.65 17.55
N GLU A 28 2.26 -6.85 17.55
CA GLU A 28 2.34 -7.78 18.66
C GLU A 28 3.12 -9.02 18.22
N PHE A 29 4.07 -9.46 19.04
CA PHE A 29 4.98 -10.56 18.72
C PHE A 29 5.06 -11.53 19.90
N ASP A 30 5.16 -12.82 19.59
CA ASP A 30 5.43 -13.86 20.59
C ASP A 30 6.91 -13.85 21.03
N GLU A 31 7.26 -14.75 21.97
CA GLU A 31 8.62 -14.89 22.48
C GLU A 31 9.66 -15.31 21.42
N ASN A 32 9.20 -15.82 20.28
CA ASN A 32 10.02 -16.25 19.15
C ASN A 32 10.06 -15.18 18.04
N GLY A 33 9.46 -14.00 18.26
CA GLY A 33 9.41 -12.91 17.29
C GLY A 33 8.40 -13.10 16.16
N ASN A 34 7.46 -14.04 16.28
CA ASN A 34 6.39 -14.20 15.28
C ASN A 34 5.22 -13.25 15.61
N PRO A 35 4.58 -12.63 14.60
CA PRO A 35 3.47 -11.74 14.83
C PRO A 35 2.23 -12.51 15.35
N THR A 36 1.53 -11.91 16.31
CA THR A 36 0.30 -12.50 16.89
C THR A 36 -0.97 -11.76 16.48
N ASP A 37 -0.84 -10.57 15.88
CA ASP A 37 -1.94 -9.70 15.50
C ASP A 37 -2.25 -9.74 13.99
N TYR A 38 -1.23 -9.63 13.14
CA TYR A 38 -1.39 -9.52 11.70
C TYR A 38 -0.25 -10.18 10.92
N THR A 39 -0.60 -10.81 9.80
CA THR A 39 0.31 -11.23 8.72
C THR A 39 -0.36 -10.92 7.41
N ASP A 40 0.41 -10.57 6.38
CA ASP A 40 -0.15 -10.30 5.06
C ASP A 40 -0.61 -11.58 4.33
N SER A 41 -1.11 -11.39 3.10
CA SER A 41 -1.65 -12.49 2.28
C SER A 41 -0.63 -13.55 1.88
N HIS A 42 0.67 -13.25 1.95
CA HIS A 42 1.75 -14.18 1.66
C HIS A 42 2.26 -14.89 2.93
N GLY A 43 1.73 -14.53 4.11
CA GLY A 43 2.21 -15.02 5.40
C GLY A 43 3.44 -14.26 5.90
N ASP A 44 3.78 -13.16 5.23
CA ASP A 44 4.88 -12.29 5.62
C ASP A 44 4.37 -11.20 6.58
N TRP A 45 5.31 -10.51 7.20
CA TRP A 45 5.03 -9.41 8.10
C TRP A 45 6.16 -8.39 8.09
N ALA A 46 5.84 -7.17 8.53
CA ALA A 46 6.82 -6.12 8.73
C ALA A 46 6.47 -5.32 9.99
N THR A 47 7.48 -4.83 10.69
CA THR A 47 7.27 -3.96 11.85
C THR A 47 6.78 -2.57 11.43
N VAL A 48 6.23 -1.82 12.38
CA VAL A 48 5.87 -0.40 12.17
C VAL A 48 7.05 0.41 11.61
N ASP A 49 8.27 0.16 12.10
CA ASP A 49 9.46 0.88 11.66
C ASP A 49 9.87 0.50 10.23
N ASP A 50 9.78 -0.78 9.87
CA ASP A 50 10.07 -1.25 8.51
C ASP A 50 9.07 -0.71 7.49
N VAL A 51 7.78 -0.72 7.83
CA VAL A 51 6.72 -0.16 7.00
C VAL A 51 6.90 1.34 6.82
N LYS A 52 7.22 2.07 7.90
CA LYS A 52 7.52 3.50 7.83
C LYS A 52 8.73 3.80 6.96
N LYS A 53 9.80 3.01 7.08
CA LYS A 53 10.99 3.12 6.23
C LYS A 53 10.64 2.87 4.76
N ALA A 54 9.85 1.83 4.47
CA ALA A 54 9.39 1.53 3.12
C ALA A 54 8.55 2.67 2.54
N ALA A 55 7.59 3.20 3.29
CA ALA A 55 6.73 4.32 2.88
C ALA A 55 7.52 5.58 2.54
N HIS A 56 8.53 5.92 3.34
CA HIS A 56 9.38 7.08 3.10
C HIS A 56 10.31 6.88 1.91
N ASN A 57 10.95 5.71 1.81
CA ASN A 57 11.81 5.37 0.68
C ASN A 57 11.04 5.36 -0.65
N PHE A 58 9.80 4.89 -0.64
CA PHE A 58 8.91 4.96 -1.80
C PHE A 58 8.74 6.41 -2.27
N MET A 59 8.43 7.34 -1.35
CA MET A 59 8.27 8.74 -1.70
C MET A 59 9.57 9.40 -2.15
N GLU A 60 10.69 9.12 -1.49
CA GLU A 60 12.00 9.62 -1.91
C GLU A 60 12.33 9.13 -3.33
N LYS A 61 12.13 7.84 -3.62
CA LYS A 61 12.36 7.27 -4.95
C LYS A 61 11.44 7.91 -5.98
N LEU A 62 10.15 8.08 -5.66
CA LEU A 62 9.18 8.70 -6.54
C LEU A 62 9.58 10.14 -6.90
N MET A 63 9.99 10.95 -5.92
CA MET A 63 10.41 12.34 -6.11
C MET A 63 11.71 12.50 -6.89
N ASN A 64 12.62 11.53 -6.77
CA ASN A 64 13.88 11.53 -7.51
C ASN A 64 13.77 10.89 -8.91
N THR A 65 12.61 10.33 -9.27
CA THR A 65 12.42 9.69 -10.57
C THR A 65 12.08 10.71 -11.65
N THR A 66 12.83 10.68 -12.75
CA THR A 66 12.61 11.53 -13.93
C THR A 66 11.70 10.91 -14.99
N ASN A 67 11.48 9.58 -14.93
CA ASN A 67 10.61 8.87 -15.85
C ASN A 67 9.43 8.18 -15.14
N ILE A 68 8.26 8.82 -15.19
CA ILE A 68 7.04 8.30 -14.58
C ILE A 68 6.48 7.04 -15.28
N SER A 69 6.93 6.73 -16.50
CA SER A 69 6.46 5.53 -17.22
C SER A 69 6.99 4.23 -16.65
N THR A 70 7.98 4.28 -15.76
CA THR A 70 8.64 3.11 -15.15
C THR A 70 8.72 3.22 -13.62
N ALA A 71 7.90 4.10 -13.02
CA ALA A 71 7.92 4.33 -11.59
C ALA A 71 6.58 4.84 -11.07
N GLY A 72 6.38 4.69 -9.77
CA GLY A 72 5.18 5.15 -9.09
C GLY A 72 4.06 4.12 -9.16
N VAL A 73 2.92 4.53 -9.72
CA VAL A 73 1.69 3.73 -9.73
C VAL A 73 1.72 2.77 -10.91
N ASP A 74 1.98 1.50 -10.63
CA ASP A 74 1.86 0.39 -11.59
C ASP A 74 0.59 -0.43 -11.36
N LYS A 75 0.39 -1.47 -12.19
CA LYS A 75 -0.62 -2.49 -11.95
C LYS A 75 0.05 -3.86 -11.94
N GLN A 76 -0.27 -4.66 -10.94
CA GLN A 76 0.18 -6.07 -10.86
C GLN A 76 1.71 -6.23 -10.82
N HIS A 77 2.44 -5.25 -10.27
CA HIS A 77 3.91 -5.31 -10.12
C HIS A 77 4.65 -5.53 -11.44
N ASN A 78 4.13 -4.96 -12.53
CA ASN A 78 4.67 -5.10 -13.88
C ASN A 78 5.70 -4.01 -14.24
N GLU A 79 5.99 -3.09 -13.31
CA GLU A 79 6.93 -1.97 -13.50
C GLU A 79 6.55 -0.99 -14.63
N VAL A 80 5.29 -1.05 -15.10
CA VAL A 80 4.72 -0.11 -16.07
C VAL A 80 3.97 0.96 -15.31
N GLY A 81 4.50 2.18 -15.31
CA GLY A 81 3.88 3.34 -14.67
C GLY A 81 2.89 4.09 -15.56
N GLY A 82 2.40 5.23 -15.06
CA GLY A 82 1.53 6.15 -15.81
C GLY A 82 0.03 5.96 -15.60
N TYR A 83 -0.39 5.12 -14.64
CA TYR A 83 -1.80 4.93 -14.32
C TYR A 83 -2.37 6.02 -13.40
N GLY A 84 -1.51 6.81 -12.74
CA GLY A 84 -1.92 7.91 -11.89
C GLY A 84 -0.76 8.59 -11.18
N TYR A 85 -1.12 9.51 -10.29
CA TYR A 85 -0.19 10.25 -9.44
C TYR A 85 -0.50 10.00 -7.98
N VAL A 86 0.52 9.73 -7.18
CA VAL A 86 0.40 9.73 -5.72
C VAL A 86 0.15 11.17 -5.27
N VAL A 87 -0.99 11.42 -4.65
CA VAL A 87 -1.37 12.73 -4.10
C VAL A 87 -1.25 12.78 -2.58
N GLU A 88 -1.32 11.61 -1.91
CA GLU A 88 -1.05 11.48 -0.48
C GLU A 88 -0.25 10.19 -0.21
N ASN A 89 0.65 10.24 0.76
CA ASN A 89 1.42 9.09 1.24
C ASN A 89 1.84 9.34 2.69
N TYR A 90 1.31 8.56 3.63
CA TYR A 90 1.52 8.81 5.05
C TYR A 90 1.41 7.54 5.89
N ILE A 91 1.94 7.62 7.12
CA ILE A 91 1.66 6.65 8.18
C ILE A 91 0.52 7.21 9.04
N ALA A 92 -0.55 6.43 9.18
CA ALA A 92 -1.74 6.84 9.91
C ALA A 92 -1.43 7.12 11.39
N LYS A 93 -1.81 8.30 11.88
CA LYS A 93 -1.52 8.70 13.28
C LYS A 93 -2.59 8.22 14.27
N CYS A 94 -3.76 7.88 13.75
CA CYS A 94 -4.91 7.34 14.46
C CYS A 94 -5.71 6.48 13.49
N ASP A 95 -6.68 5.74 14.02
CA ASP A 95 -7.63 5.00 13.20
C ASP A 95 -8.47 5.98 12.37
N ILE A 96 -8.83 5.57 11.16
CA ILE A 96 -9.75 6.27 10.25
C ILE A 96 -10.80 5.23 9.81
N PRO A 97 -11.86 5.02 10.63
CA PRO A 97 -12.81 3.92 10.45
C PRO A 97 -13.55 3.95 9.11
N GLU A 98 -13.74 5.14 8.54
CA GLU A 98 -14.43 5.33 7.26
C GLU A 98 -13.73 4.62 6.11
N ILE A 99 -12.41 4.41 6.23
CA ILE A 99 -11.58 3.80 5.20
C ILE A 99 -10.83 2.54 5.68
N ASP A 100 -11.29 1.93 6.78
CA ASP A 100 -10.69 0.73 7.39
C ASP A 100 -9.17 0.86 7.66
N VAL A 101 -8.73 2.08 7.97
CA VAL A 101 -7.34 2.39 8.34
C VAL A 101 -7.22 2.30 9.85
N LEU A 102 -6.21 1.57 10.31
CA LEU A 102 -5.78 1.58 11.70
C LEU A 102 -4.57 2.51 11.85
N LYS A 103 -4.36 3.00 13.06
CA LYS A 103 -3.11 3.69 13.42
C LYS A 103 -1.92 2.86 12.95
N ASP A 104 -0.85 3.53 12.51
CA ASP A 104 0.39 2.95 12.00
C ASP A 104 0.31 2.25 10.64
N ASP A 105 -0.88 2.12 10.02
CA ASP A 105 -0.99 1.68 8.63
C ASP A 105 -0.28 2.67 7.70
N TRP A 106 0.36 2.14 6.66
CA TRP A 106 0.78 2.95 5.52
C TRP A 106 -0.40 3.17 4.59
N VAL A 107 -0.78 4.43 4.40
CA VAL A 107 -1.89 4.86 3.54
C VAL A 107 -1.35 5.67 2.37
N ALA A 108 -1.96 5.47 1.20
CA ALA A 108 -1.73 6.32 0.03
C ALA A 108 -3.05 6.73 -0.62
N ALA A 109 -3.04 7.89 -1.26
CA ALA A 109 -4.08 8.32 -2.17
C ALA A 109 -3.51 8.56 -3.56
N ILE A 110 -4.21 8.08 -4.58
CA ILE A 110 -3.79 8.13 -5.97
C ILE A 110 -4.85 8.83 -6.80
N LYS A 111 -4.45 9.88 -7.53
CA LYS A 111 -5.24 10.44 -8.62
C LYS A 111 -5.06 9.60 -9.86
N VAL A 112 -6.12 8.90 -10.26
CA VAL A 112 -6.12 7.99 -11.41
C VAL A 112 -6.33 8.78 -12.70
N THR A 113 -5.37 8.70 -13.61
CA THR A 113 -5.42 9.42 -14.91
C THR A 113 -5.79 8.52 -16.07
N ASP A 114 -5.58 7.22 -15.94
CA ASP A 114 -5.95 6.25 -16.98
C ASP A 114 -7.44 5.87 -16.88
N ASP A 115 -8.20 6.08 -17.96
CA ASP A 115 -9.64 5.83 -18.01
C ASP A 115 -9.99 4.34 -17.83
N THR A 116 -9.15 3.45 -18.36
CA THR A 116 -9.35 1.99 -18.23
C THR A 116 -9.26 1.59 -16.77
N THR A 117 -8.18 2.00 -16.10
CA THR A 117 -7.95 1.77 -14.67
C THR A 117 -9.06 2.37 -13.82
N TRP A 118 -9.51 3.59 -14.13
CA TRP A 118 -10.62 4.23 -13.42
C TRP A 118 -11.93 3.42 -13.54
N ASN A 119 -12.23 2.90 -14.73
CA ASN A 119 -13.41 2.07 -14.92
C ASN A 119 -13.27 0.71 -14.23
N ASP A 120 -12.11 0.07 -14.28
CA ASP A 120 -11.85 -1.18 -13.56
C ASP A 120 -12.03 -1.03 -12.06
N ILE A 121 -11.59 0.09 -11.48
CA ILE A 121 -11.82 0.43 -10.07
C ILE A 121 -13.33 0.52 -9.77
N LYS A 122 -14.09 1.30 -10.55
CA LYS A 122 -15.54 1.47 -10.34
C LYS A 122 -16.31 0.16 -10.49
N LEU A 123 -15.84 -0.74 -11.35
CA LEU A 123 -16.42 -2.06 -11.55
C LEU A 123 -16.02 -3.06 -10.46
N GLY A 124 -15.07 -2.70 -9.58
CA GLY A 124 -14.54 -3.59 -8.55
C GLY A 124 -13.55 -4.63 -9.07
N ASN A 125 -13.04 -4.48 -10.30
CA ASN A 125 -12.01 -5.35 -10.87
C ASN A 125 -10.64 -5.07 -10.23
N ILE A 126 -10.39 -3.82 -9.84
CA ILE A 126 -9.25 -3.42 -9.02
C ILE A 126 -9.80 -3.03 -7.66
N THR A 127 -9.49 -3.85 -6.68
CA THR A 127 -10.06 -3.76 -5.35
C THR A 127 -9.14 -3.06 -4.37
N GLY A 128 -7.84 -2.93 -4.66
CA GLY A 128 -6.90 -2.49 -3.64
C GLY A 128 -5.50 -2.09 -4.06
N PHE A 129 -4.76 -1.59 -3.07
CA PHE A 129 -3.33 -1.34 -3.18
C PHE A 129 -2.51 -2.55 -2.74
N SER A 130 -1.27 -2.57 -3.21
CA SER A 130 -0.24 -3.53 -2.79
C SER A 130 1.10 -2.81 -2.77
N ILE A 131 1.95 -3.17 -1.82
CA ILE A 131 3.36 -2.81 -1.87
C ILE A 131 4.07 -3.65 -2.96
N GLY A 132 4.87 -2.98 -3.79
CA GLY A 132 5.82 -3.63 -4.71
C GLY A 132 7.24 -3.21 -4.34
N GLY A 133 8.12 -4.18 -4.08
CA GLY A 133 9.48 -3.90 -3.63
C GLY A 133 10.28 -5.14 -3.26
N THR A 134 11.48 -4.91 -2.72
CA THR A 134 12.35 -5.97 -2.23
C THR A 134 12.46 -5.86 -0.70
N ALA A 135 12.30 -6.99 -0.02
CA ALA A 135 12.51 -7.12 1.41
C ALA A 135 13.72 -8.02 1.70
N ILE A 136 14.37 -7.79 2.84
CA ILE A 136 15.34 -8.73 3.40
C ILE A 136 14.62 -9.48 4.49
N TYR A 137 14.52 -10.80 4.36
CA TYR A 137 14.04 -11.64 5.44
C TYR A 137 15.13 -11.72 6.50
N VAL A 138 14.78 -11.31 7.71
CA VAL A 138 15.53 -11.70 8.90
C VAL A 138 15.01 -13.07 9.29
N GLU A 139 15.83 -14.11 9.10
CA GLU A 139 15.58 -15.37 9.81
C GLU A 139 15.56 -15.09 11.30
N GLY A 140 14.61 -15.72 12.00
CA GLY A 140 14.31 -15.49 13.41
C GLY A 140 15.56 -15.25 14.23
N GLY A 141 15.51 -14.22 15.07
CA GLY A 141 16.59 -13.90 15.99
C GLY A 141 17.04 -15.17 16.73
N GLU A 142 18.33 -15.47 16.60
CA GLU A 142 19.09 -16.05 17.71
C GLU A 142 19.57 -14.92 18.63
#